data_AF-A0A8E2VLC8-F1
#
_entry.id   AF-A0A8E2VLC8-F1
#
_cell.length_a   1.000
_cell.length_b   1.000
_cell.length_c   1.000
_cell.angle_alpha   90.00
_cell.angle_beta   90.00
_cell.angle_gamma   90.00
#
_symmetry.space_group_name_H-M   'P 1'
#
loop_
_entity.id
_entity.type
_entity.pdbx_description
1 polymer ?
#
loop_
_entity_poly.entity_id
_entity_poly.type
_entity_poly.pdbx_seq_one_letter_code
_entity_poly.pdbx_strand_id
1 'polypeptide(L)'
;MRRQSPAPPRPPRRAIALTAAVLLALGGCVPGGDGVQRVTVAGDRVAVVAPYGFCVDEGASQDGEDGAFVLLASCAALVRAPGAPVPAEDAILTVSVAASPGPGGSPEDRALVLRRYFQSDLGRAALARSGEPDDVEVLDTETEEGLFLVKSIDRGPGLAEGLRPDAWRAIFEANGRIVTAAATGFVAHPLSDPAARSLLRDLARRSLAATEALPDPALTASP
;
A
#
# COMPACT_ATOMS: atom_id res chain seq x y z
N MET A 1 57.74 33.78 -61.88
CA MET A 1 59.04 33.12 -61.63
C MET A 1 58.84 32.13 -60.47
N ARG A 2 58.47 30.87 -60.75
CA ARG A 2 59.32 29.67 -60.65
C ARG A 2 60.27 29.69 -59.45
N ARG A 3 59.98 28.86 -58.43
CA ARG A 3 60.82 27.72 -58.00
C ARG A 3 59.92 26.64 -57.38
N GLN A 4 59.77 25.53 -58.09
CA GLN A 4 59.26 24.26 -57.56
C GLN A 4 60.44 23.54 -56.88
N SER A 5 60.21 22.99 -55.69
CA SER A 5 61.12 22.05 -55.03
C SER A 5 60.42 20.69 -54.92
N PRO A 6 61.13 19.57 -55.13
CA PRO A 6 60.54 18.24 -55.22
C PRO A 6 60.22 17.63 -53.84
N ALA A 7 59.20 16.78 -53.83
CA ALA A 7 58.71 16.04 -52.67
C ALA A 7 59.65 14.89 -52.25
N PRO A 8 59.77 14.58 -50.94
CA PRO A 8 60.51 13.41 -50.47
C PRO A 8 59.71 12.08 -50.59
N PRO A 9 60.38 10.93 -50.74
CA PRO A 9 59.74 9.62 -50.92
C PRO A 9 59.11 9.07 -49.64
N ARG A 10 57.99 8.34 -49.82
CA ARG A 10 57.18 7.72 -48.77
C ARG A 10 57.86 6.46 -48.20
N PRO A 11 57.93 6.27 -46.87
CA PRO A 11 58.32 5.00 -46.29
C PRO A 11 57.17 3.96 -46.35
N PRO A 12 57.51 2.65 -46.37
CA PRO A 12 56.56 1.59 -46.68
C PRO A 12 55.59 1.27 -45.53
N ARG A 13 54.39 0.90 -45.98
CA ARG A 13 53.24 0.44 -45.21
C ARG A 13 53.63 -0.66 -44.22
N ARG A 14 53.54 -0.38 -42.92
CA ARG A 14 53.37 -1.41 -41.90
C ARG A 14 51.90 -1.41 -41.48
N ALA A 15 51.21 -2.45 -41.91
CA ALA A 15 49.87 -2.79 -41.48
C ALA A 15 49.89 -3.03 -39.97
N ILE A 16 49.32 -2.09 -39.22
CA ILE A 16 48.97 -2.30 -37.82
C ILE A 16 47.45 -2.39 -37.82
N ALA A 17 46.97 -3.62 -37.70
CA ALA A 17 45.57 -3.93 -37.47
C ALA A 17 45.13 -3.28 -36.17
N LEU A 18 44.37 -2.19 -36.26
CA LEU A 18 43.65 -1.62 -35.13
C LEU A 18 42.30 -2.31 -35.03
N THR A 19 42.26 -3.30 -34.16
CA THR A 19 41.05 -3.90 -33.59
C THR A 19 40.24 -2.79 -32.93
N ALA A 20 39.17 -2.35 -33.58
CA ALA A 20 38.23 -1.40 -33.00
C ALA A 20 37.45 -2.11 -31.88
N ALA A 21 37.86 -1.89 -30.64
CA ALA A 21 37.12 -2.31 -29.47
C ALA A 21 35.82 -1.49 -29.39
N VAL A 22 34.71 -2.16 -29.67
CA VAL A 22 33.36 -1.65 -29.47
C VAL A 22 33.09 -1.60 -27.97
N LEU A 23 33.16 -0.40 -27.38
CA LEU A 23 32.69 -0.12 -26.02
C LEU A 23 31.21 0.29 -26.11
N LEU A 24 30.32 -0.70 -26.07
CA LEU A 24 28.90 -0.50 -25.77
C LEU A 24 28.77 -0.13 -24.28
N ALA A 25 28.73 1.17 -23.99
CA ALA A 25 28.30 1.66 -22.69
C ALA A 25 26.76 1.57 -22.61
N LEU A 26 26.26 0.41 -22.20
CA LEU A 26 24.88 0.27 -21.73
C LEU A 26 24.78 0.93 -20.35
N GLY A 27 24.62 2.25 -20.35
CA GLY A 27 24.19 3.01 -19.17
C GLY A 27 22.73 2.71 -18.86
N GLY A 28 22.44 1.50 -18.38
CA GLY A 28 21.15 1.16 -17.81
C GLY A 28 21.02 1.89 -16.47
N CYS A 29 20.36 3.03 -16.47
CA CYS A 29 19.80 3.59 -15.24
C CYS A 29 18.66 2.64 -14.86
N VAL A 30 18.94 1.65 -14.01
CA VAL A 30 17.88 0.91 -13.32
C VAL A 30 17.32 1.89 -12.29
N PRO A 31 16.10 2.42 -12.45
CA PRO A 31 15.48 3.13 -11.35
C PRO A 31 15.34 2.10 -10.23
N GLY A 32 16.02 2.31 -9.10
CA GLY A 32 15.63 1.61 -7.88
C GLY A 32 14.19 2.03 -7.62
N GLY A 33 13.24 1.14 -7.90
CA GLY A 33 11.83 1.51 -7.95
C GLY A 33 11.34 1.95 -6.57
N ASP A 34 10.44 2.93 -6.52
CA ASP A 34 9.84 3.45 -5.27
C ASP A 34 8.90 2.46 -4.55
N GLY A 35 8.95 1.17 -4.94
CA GLY A 35 8.06 0.10 -4.53
C GLY A 35 6.64 0.21 -5.10
N VAL A 36 5.81 -0.80 -4.81
CA VAL A 36 4.42 -0.85 -5.29
C VAL A 36 3.54 0.04 -4.42
N GLN A 37 3.01 1.11 -4.98
CA GLN A 37 2.21 2.11 -4.25
C GLN A 37 0.70 1.87 -4.31
N ARG A 38 0.25 1.01 -5.23
CA ARG A 38 -1.16 0.77 -5.49
C ARG A 38 -1.36 -0.65 -5.99
N VAL A 39 -2.44 -1.27 -5.54
CA VAL A 39 -2.99 -2.52 -6.09
C VAL A 39 -4.49 -2.37 -6.32
N THR A 40 -5.07 -3.15 -7.21
CA THR A 40 -6.53 -3.26 -7.37
C THR A 40 -6.93 -4.68 -7.02
N VAL A 41 -8.00 -4.82 -6.23
CA VAL A 41 -8.44 -6.08 -5.63
C VAL A 41 -9.96 -6.27 -5.76
N ALA A 42 -10.45 -7.42 -5.32
CA ALA A 42 -11.87 -7.77 -5.33
C ALA A 42 -12.48 -7.77 -6.74
N GLY A 43 -11.73 -8.30 -7.71
CA GLY A 43 -12.12 -8.35 -9.12
C GLY A 43 -12.16 -6.97 -9.77
N ASP A 44 -11.08 -6.20 -9.62
CA ASP A 44 -10.91 -4.84 -10.16
C ASP A 44 -11.93 -3.81 -9.65
N ARG A 45 -12.50 -4.04 -8.45
CA ARG A 45 -13.55 -3.16 -7.88
C ARG A 45 -13.01 -2.12 -6.92
N VAL A 46 -11.92 -2.42 -6.23
CA VAL A 46 -11.38 -1.56 -5.18
C VAL A 46 -9.90 -1.34 -5.43
N ALA A 47 -9.48 -0.08 -5.51
CA ALA A 47 -8.08 0.29 -5.51
C ALA A 47 -7.61 0.57 -4.08
N VAL A 48 -6.54 -0.08 -3.66
CA VAL A 48 -5.85 0.22 -2.41
C VAL A 48 -4.61 1.04 -2.74
N VAL A 49 -4.51 2.23 -2.17
CA VAL A 49 -3.41 3.17 -2.44
C VAL A 49 -2.68 3.52 -1.14
N ALA A 50 -1.37 3.32 -1.15
CA ALA A 50 -0.52 3.58 0.00
C ALA A 50 -0.39 5.09 0.29
N PRO A 51 -0.37 5.50 1.58
CA PRO A 51 0.15 6.80 1.97
C PRO A 51 1.64 6.95 1.63
N TYR A 52 2.13 8.18 1.54
CA TYR A 52 3.53 8.44 1.23
C TYR A 52 4.48 7.71 2.21
N GLY A 53 5.50 7.04 1.67
CA GLY A 53 6.47 6.27 2.45
C GLY A 53 6.07 4.81 2.70
N PHE A 54 4.82 4.44 2.43
CA PHE A 54 4.34 3.07 2.50
C PHE A 54 4.30 2.42 1.12
N CYS A 55 4.55 1.12 1.07
CA CYS A 55 4.50 0.30 -0.11
C CYS A 55 3.67 -0.96 0.19
N VAL A 56 2.95 -1.44 -0.80
CA VAL A 56 2.28 -2.73 -0.79
C VAL A 56 3.33 -3.84 -0.74
N ASP A 57 3.18 -4.74 0.22
CA ASP A 57 3.89 -6.02 0.24
C ASP A 57 3.06 -7.04 -0.53
N GLU A 58 3.40 -7.24 -1.81
CA GLU A 58 2.70 -8.18 -2.68
C GLU A 58 2.82 -9.63 -2.19
N GLY A 59 3.93 -9.99 -1.53
CA GLY A 59 4.15 -11.35 -1.03
C GLY A 59 3.30 -11.69 0.19
N ALA A 60 2.89 -10.67 0.95
CA ALA A 60 2.01 -10.80 2.10
C ALA A 60 0.53 -10.46 1.80
N SER A 61 0.23 -10.04 0.58
CA SER A 61 -1.13 -9.67 0.15
C SER A 61 -1.83 -10.85 -0.54
N GLN A 62 -3.16 -10.89 -0.45
CA GLN A 62 -4.02 -11.93 -1.00
C GLN A 62 -5.26 -11.29 -1.62
N ASP A 63 -5.71 -11.80 -2.76
CA ASP A 63 -6.98 -11.43 -3.40
C ASP A 63 -7.66 -12.69 -3.93
N GLY A 64 -8.90 -12.94 -3.52
CA GLY A 64 -9.60 -14.18 -3.83
C GLY A 64 -11.11 -14.08 -3.60
N GLU A 65 -11.80 -15.22 -3.70
CA GLU A 65 -13.27 -15.29 -3.63
C GLU A 65 -13.82 -14.93 -2.24
N ASP A 66 -13.05 -15.20 -1.18
CA ASP A 66 -13.42 -14.89 0.21
C ASP A 66 -13.10 -13.44 0.62
N GLY A 67 -12.51 -12.66 -0.29
CA GLY A 67 -12.16 -11.25 -0.10
C GLY A 67 -10.70 -10.98 -0.42
N ALA A 68 -10.25 -9.78 -0.05
CA ALA A 68 -8.86 -9.37 -0.24
C ALA A 68 -8.24 -8.89 1.06
N PHE A 69 -6.93 -9.09 1.18
CA PHE A 69 -6.07 -8.58 2.23
C PHE A 69 -4.82 -7.96 1.62
N VAL A 70 -4.53 -6.71 1.96
CA VAL A 70 -3.35 -5.99 1.49
C VAL A 70 -2.53 -5.54 2.68
N LEU A 71 -1.26 -5.94 2.72
CA LEU A 71 -0.29 -5.45 3.70
C LEU A 71 0.47 -4.27 3.12
N LEU A 72 0.63 -3.19 3.89
CA LEU A 72 1.52 -2.09 3.55
C LEU A 72 2.52 -1.84 4.68
N ALA A 73 3.78 -1.68 4.29
CA ALA A 73 4.90 -1.41 5.18
C ALA A 73 5.79 -0.31 4.60
N SER A 74 6.77 0.16 5.38
CA SER A 74 7.76 1.13 4.91
C SER A 74 8.42 0.68 3.61
N CYS A 75 8.41 1.53 2.58
CA CYS A 75 9.06 1.23 1.30
C CYS A 75 10.56 0.95 1.48
N ALA A 76 11.21 1.69 2.38
CA ALA A 76 12.62 1.46 2.72
C ALA A 76 12.88 0.05 3.29
N ALA A 77 11.92 -0.53 3.99
CA ALA A 77 12.02 -1.89 4.50
C ALA A 77 11.78 -2.96 3.42
N LEU A 78 10.85 -2.71 2.50
CA LEU A 78 10.45 -3.67 1.45
C LEU A 78 11.41 -3.69 0.26
N VAL A 79 11.73 -2.53 -0.31
CA VAL A 79 12.52 -2.41 -1.55
C VAL A 79 14.02 -2.54 -1.27
N ARG A 80 14.46 -2.13 -0.07
CA ARG A 80 15.88 -2.10 0.35
C ARG A 80 16.80 -1.37 -0.64
N ALA A 81 16.27 -0.36 -1.32
CA ALA A 81 17.02 0.51 -2.22
C ALA A 81 17.45 1.82 -1.51
N PRO A 82 18.66 2.35 -1.78
CA PRO A 82 19.05 3.67 -1.31
C PRO A 82 18.07 4.74 -1.80
N GLY A 83 17.57 5.56 -0.88
CA GLY A 83 16.63 6.65 -1.20
C GLY A 83 15.17 6.23 -1.34
N ALA A 84 14.82 4.96 -1.07
CA ALA A 84 13.43 4.54 -0.99
C ALA A 84 12.65 5.43 0.00
N PRO A 85 11.40 5.81 -0.33
CA PRO A 85 10.58 6.66 0.53
C PRO A 85 10.47 6.08 1.96
N VAL A 86 10.52 6.97 2.95
CA VAL A 86 10.37 6.63 4.38
C VAL A 86 9.11 7.32 4.89
N PRO A 87 8.21 6.61 5.58
CA PRO A 87 7.02 7.22 6.15
C PRO A 87 7.40 8.11 7.34
N ALA A 88 6.58 9.12 7.61
CA ALA A 88 6.78 9.97 8.79
C ALA A 88 6.51 9.22 10.11
N GLU A 89 5.70 8.16 10.05
CA GLU A 89 5.23 7.38 11.19
C GLU A 89 5.59 5.91 10.99
N ASP A 90 6.15 5.29 12.02
CA ASP A 90 6.44 3.86 12.03
C ASP A 90 5.15 3.08 12.30
N ALA A 91 4.60 2.46 11.25
CA ALA A 91 3.40 1.65 11.35
C ALA A 91 3.41 0.47 10.37
N ILE A 92 2.57 -0.52 10.66
CA ILE A 92 2.06 -1.45 9.67
C ILE A 92 0.63 -1.06 9.35
N LEU A 93 0.31 -1.00 8.06
CA LEU A 93 -1.06 -0.78 7.59
C LEU A 93 -1.57 -2.08 6.96
N THR A 94 -2.82 -2.40 7.21
CA THR A 94 -3.49 -3.51 6.53
C THR A 94 -4.81 -3.04 5.97
N VAL A 95 -5.22 -3.58 4.83
CA VAL A 95 -6.53 -3.31 4.24
C VAL A 95 -7.21 -4.63 3.94
N SER A 96 -8.38 -4.86 4.54
CA SER A 96 -9.25 -5.97 4.21
C SER A 96 -10.43 -5.47 3.39
N VAL A 97 -10.77 -6.17 2.31
CA VAL A 97 -11.94 -5.88 1.47
C VAL A 97 -12.88 -7.08 1.53
N ALA A 98 -14.12 -6.85 1.96
CA ALA A 98 -15.12 -7.90 2.06
C ALA A 98 -15.52 -8.43 0.66
N ALA A 99 -15.66 -9.75 0.54
CA ALA A 99 -16.17 -10.38 -0.68
C ALA A 99 -17.64 -10.01 -0.97
N SER A 100 -18.45 -9.98 0.09
CA SER A 100 -19.87 -9.63 -0.01
C SER A 100 -20.05 -8.12 -0.16
N PRO A 101 -21.07 -7.67 -0.90
CA PRO A 101 -21.45 -6.26 -0.91
C PRO A 101 -21.73 -5.76 0.49
N GLY A 102 -21.43 -4.49 0.75
CA GLY A 102 -21.83 -3.83 1.97
C GLY A 102 -23.35 -3.72 2.09
N PRO A 103 -23.87 -3.41 3.30
CA PRO A 103 -25.30 -3.19 3.50
C PRO A 103 -25.85 -1.95 2.76
N GLY A 104 -24.98 -1.15 2.12
CA GLY A 104 -25.33 0.12 1.49
C GLY A 104 -25.69 1.19 2.52
N GLY A 105 -26.42 2.21 2.06
CA GLY A 105 -26.87 3.33 2.90
C GLY A 105 -25.89 4.51 2.96
N SER A 106 -26.28 5.55 3.69
CA SER A 106 -25.41 6.71 3.90
C SER A 106 -24.23 6.36 4.85
N PRO A 107 -23.09 7.06 4.76
CA PRO A 107 -22.01 6.91 5.74
C PRO A 107 -22.50 7.08 7.19
N GLU A 108 -23.43 7.99 7.44
CA GLU A 108 -23.98 8.29 8.75
C GLU A 108 -24.82 7.14 9.30
N ASP A 109 -25.69 6.54 8.47
CA ASP A 109 -26.50 5.38 8.86
C ASP A 109 -25.61 4.17 9.17
N ARG A 110 -24.60 3.93 8.33
CA ARG A 110 -23.62 2.86 8.57
C ARG A 110 -22.85 3.08 9.87
N ALA A 111 -22.42 4.30 10.15
CA ALA A 111 -21.71 4.63 11.39
C ALA A 111 -22.55 4.33 12.64
N LEU A 112 -23.86 4.60 12.60
CA LEU A 112 -24.77 4.28 13.71
C LEU A 112 -24.87 2.76 13.95
N VAL A 113 -24.97 1.98 12.86
CA VAL A 113 -25.02 0.51 12.93
C VAL A 113 -23.70 -0.06 13.43
N LEU A 114 -22.56 0.40 12.89
CA LEU A 114 -21.23 -0.05 13.27
C LEU A 114 -20.93 0.23 14.75
N ARG A 115 -21.33 1.40 15.26
CA ARG A 115 -21.17 1.74 16.68
C ARG A 115 -21.86 0.73 17.59
N ARG A 116 -23.08 0.30 17.26
CA ARG A 116 -23.80 -0.73 18.02
C ARG A 116 -23.20 -2.12 17.79
N TYR A 117 -22.80 -2.42 16.56
CA TYR A 117 -22.21 -3.71 16.20
C TYR A 117 -20.94 -4.00 17.00
N PHE A 118 -19.99 -3.06 17.08
CA PHE A 118 -18.74 -3.26 17.82
C PHE A 118 -18.91 -3.31 19.34
N GLN A 119 -20.09 -2.98 19.88
CA GLN A 119 -20.44 -3.22 21.28
C GLN A 119 -20.93 -4.65 21.53
N SER A 120 -21.33 -5.39 20.49
CA SER A 120 -21.75 -6.79 20.58
C SER A 120 -20.58 -7.75 20.57
N ASP A 121 -20.80 -8.98 21.04
CA ASP A 121 -19.80 -10.05 20.99
C ASP A 121 -19.37 -10.34 19.55
N LEU A 122 -20.32 -10.41 18.61
CA LEU A 122 -20.00 -10.65 17.20
C LEU A 122 -19.11 -9.54 16.61
N GLY A 123 -19.34 -8.28 16.99
CA GLY A 123 -18.51 -7.17 16.52
C GLY A 123 -17.12 -7.15 17.16
N ARG A 124 -17.01 -7.47 18.46
CA ARG A 124 -15.68 -7.60 19.10
C ARG A 124 -14.90 -8.78 18.54
N ALA A 125 -15.56 -9.91 18.30
CA ALA A 125 -14.99 -11.06 17.61
C ALA A 125 -14.45 -10.68 16.21
N ALA A 126 -15.16 -9.84 15.46
CA ALA A 126 -14.69 -9.36 14.14
C ALA A 126 -13.46 -8.44 14.21
N LEU A 127 -13.17 -7.85 15.37
CA LEU A 127 -11.95 -7.06 15.62
C LEU A 127 -10.79 -7.92 16.16
N ALA A 128 -11.09 -9.14 16.63
CA ALA A 128 -10.15 -10.05 17.26
C ALA A 128 -9.41 -10.88 16.20
N ARG A 129 -8.10 -10.99 16.32
CA ARG A 129 -7.30 -11.91 15.49
C ARG A 129 -7.68 -13.37 15.73
N SER A 130 -8.03 -13.71 16.97
CA SER A 130 -8.47 -15.05 17.37
C SER A 130 -9.92 -15.35 16.99
N GLY A 131 -10.72 -14.32 16.72
CA GLY A 131 -12.17 -14.42 16.62
C GLY A 131 -12.89 -14.46 17.99
N GLU A 132 -12.15 -14.37 19.10
CA GLU A 132 -12.73 -14.41 20.45
C GLU A 132 -13.09 -12.99 20.93
N PRO A 133 -14.34 -12.72 21.31
CA PRO A 133 -14.78 -11.38 21.68
C PRO A 133 -14.20 -10.86 23.00
N ASP A 134 -13.75 -11.77 23.88
CA ASP A 134 -13.21 -11.46 25.19
C ASP A 134 -11.73 -11.03 25.12
N ASP A 135 -11.05 -11.31 24.01
CA ASP A 135 -9.68 -10.85 23.75
C ASP A 135 -9.64 -9.36 23.39
N VAL A 136 -10.78 -8.77 23.01
CA VAL A 136 -10.87 -7.41 22.47
C VAL A 136 -11.64 -6.48 23.38
N GLU A 137 -11.07 -5.30 23.56
CA GLU A 137 -11.71 -4.16 24.20
C GLU A 137 -11.76 -2.98 23.22
N VAL A 138 -12.96 -2.47 22.96
CA VAL A 138 -13.16 -1.25 22.16
C VAL A 138 -12.93 -0.04 23.05
N LEU A 139 -11.93 0.76 22.71
CA LEU A 139 -11.48 1.90 23.50
C LEU A 139 -12.14 3.20 23.06
N ASP A 140 -12.36 3.37 21.75
CA ASP A 140 -12.94 4.59 21.20
C ASP A 140 -13.63 4.35 19.85
N THR A 141 -14.61 5.20 19.52
CA THR A 141 -15.29 5.20 18.22
C THR A 141 -15.61 6.62 17.76
N GLU A 142 -15.14 6.96 16.56
CA GLU A 142 -15.30 8.29 15.95
C GLU A 142 -15.89 8.18 14.55
N THR A 143 -16.37 9.30 14.02
CA THR A 143 -16.84 9.39 12.64
C THR A 143 -16.35 10.69 12.05
N GLU A 144 -15.65 10.60 10.92
CA GLU A 144 -14.98 11.74 10.28
C GLU A 144 -14.88 11.47 8.78
N GLU A 145 -15.22 12.45 7.95
CA GLU A 145 -15.08 12.37 6.47
C GLU A 145 -15.72 11.11 5.85
N GLY A 146 -16.84 10.64 6.40
CA GLY A 146 -17.54 9.43 5.94
C GLY A 146 -16.87 8.11 6.34
N LEU A 147 -15.81 8.15 7.16
CA LEU A 147 -15.18 6.99 7.76
C LEU A 147 -15.76 6.72 9.15
N PHE A 148 -15.98 5.45 9.47
CA PHE A 148 -16.17 5.02 10.85
C PHE A 148 -14.83 4.56 11.41
N LEU A 149 -14.34 5.23 12.45
CA LEU A 149 -13.06 4.95 13.09
C LEU A 149 -13.31 4.22 14.41
N VAL A 150 -12.58 3.14 14.65
CA VAL A 150 -12.61 2.39 15.92
C VAL A 150 -11.21 2.14 16.43
N LYS A 151 -10.97 2.50 17.68
CA LYS A 151 -9.78 2.11 18.43
C LYS A 151 -10.11 0.90 19.28
N SER A 152 -9.28 -0.13 19.21
CA SER A 152 -9.42 -1.32 20.03
C SER A 152 -8.06 -1.84 20.47
N ILE A 153 -8.03 -2.52 21.60
CA ILE A 153 -6.91 -3.36 22.02
C ILE A 153 -7.31 -4.82 21.91
N ASP A 154 -6.49 -5.60 21.20
CA ASP A 154 -6.65 -7.05 21.03
C ASP A 154 -5.49 -7.75 21.75
N ARG A 155 -5.81 -8.48 22.82
CA ARG A 155 -4.85 -9.21 23.67
C ARG A 155 -4.79 -10.70 23.33
N GLY A 156 -5.49 -11.13 22.27
CA GLY A 156 -5.48 -12.50 21.79
C GLY A 156 -4.15 -12.90 21.14
N PRO A 157 -3.95 -14.21 20.94
CA PRO A 157 -2.73 -14.75 20.35
C PRO A 157 -2.51 -14.30 18.89
N GLY A 158 -1.32 -14.58 18.35
CA GLY A 158 -1.02 -14.36 16.92
C GLY A 158 -0.60 -12.94 16.54
N LEU A 159 -0.37 -12.05 17.51
CA LEU A 159 0.27 -10.76 17.26
C LEU A 159 1.74 -10.96 16.89
N ALA A 160 2.18 -10.38 15.76
CA ALA A 160 3.58 -10.44 15.36
C ALA A 160 4.48 -9.72 16.38
N GLU A 161 5.68 -10.25 16.58
CA GLU A 161 6.66 -9.71 17.53
C GLU A 161 6.95 -8.23 17.23
N GLY A 162 6.97 -7.41 18.30
CA GLY A 162 7.27 -5.98 18.20
C GLY A 162 6.09 -5.08 17.83
N LEU A 163 4.94 -5.63 17.43
CA LEU A 163 3.72 -4.83 17.23
C LEU A 163 2.99 -4.56 18.54
N ARG A 164 2.26 -3.45 18.58
CA ARG A 164 1.36 -3.12 19.69
C ARG A 164 0.03 -3.87 19.55
N PRO A 165 -0.62 -4.24 20.68
CA PRO A 165 -1.93 -4.88 20.66
C PRO A 165 -3.07 -3.90 20.35
N ASP A 166 -2.84 -2.59 20.51
CA ASP A 166 -3.79 -1.55 20.15
C ASP A 166 -3.60 -1.04 18.72
N ALA A 167 -4.73 -0.82 18.04
CA ALA A 167 -4.77 -0.32 16.67
C ALA A 167 -6.01 0.55 16.45
N TRP A 168 -5.89 1.49 15.54
CA TRP A 168 -7.05 2.16 14.93
C TRP A 168 -7.45 1.41 13.66
N ARG A 169 -8.75 1.35 13.41
CA ARG A 169 -9.31 0.87 12.14
C ARG A 169 -10.28 1.89 11.57
N ALA A 170 -10.19 2.13 10.26
CA ALA A 170 -11.17 2.88 9.48
C ALA A 170 -12.01 1.90 8.66
N ILE A 171 -13.33 2.02 8.78
CA ILE A 171 -14.31 1.24 8.02
C ILE A 171 -15.08 2.20 7.11
N PHE A 172 -15.10 1.88 5.82
CA PHE A 172 -15.76 2.67 4.79
C PHE A 172 -16.22 1.79 3.63
N GLU A 173 -17.03 2.34 2.73
CA GLU A 173 -17.47 1.65 1.53
C GLU A 173 -16.74 2.22 0.30
N ALA A 174 -16.23 1.33 -0.55
CA ALA A 174 -15.65 1.67 -1.84
C ALA A 174 -16.25 0.77 -2.91
N ASN A 175 -16.93 1.36 -3.91
CA ASN A 175 -17.58 0.63 -5.00
C ASN A 175 -18.45 -0.55 -4.54
N GLY A 176 -19.28 -0.31 -3.50
CA GLY A 176 -20.17 -1.31 -2.91
C GLY A 176 -19.48 -2.39 -2.04
N ARG A 177 -18.17 -2.30 -1.80
CA ARG A 177 -17.43 -3.20 -0.89
C ARG A 177 -17.14 -2.50 0.42
N ILE A 178 -17.26 -3.23 1.53
CA ILE A 178 -16.75 -2.76 2.82
C ILE A 178 -15.24 -2.95 2.84
N VAL A 179 -14.56 -1.85 3.13
CA VAL A 179 -13.11 -1.78 3.29
C VAL A 179 -12.80 -1.47 4.74
N THR A 180 -11.94 -2.28 5.35
CA THR A 180 -11.42 -2.07 6.70
C THR A 180 -9.92 -1.85 6.59
N ALA A 181 -9.48 -0.62 6.80
CA ALA A 181 -8.06 -0.28 6.93
C ALA A 181 -7.66 -0.24 8.40
N ALA A 182 -6.51 -0.79 8.77
CA ALA A 182 -5.96 -0.74 10.13
C ALA A 182 -4.58 -0.08 10.14
N ALA A 183 -4.28 0.63 11.22
CA ALA A 183 -2.96 1.21 11.49
C ALA A 183 -2.49 0.74 12.86
N THR A 184 -1.38 0.01 12.86
CA THR A 184 -0.78 -0.59 14.07
C THR A 184 0.64 -0.07 14.24
N GLY A 185 0.94 0.49 15.41
CA GLY A 185 2.29 0.94 15.76
C GLY A 185 3.17 -0.17 16.32
N PHE A 186 4.45 0.15 16.53
CA PHE A 186 5.41 -0.76 17.15
C PHE A 186 5.55 -0.49 18.64
N VAL A 187 6.01 -1.48 19.41
CA VAL A 187 6.31 -1.32 20.84
C VAL A 187 7.42 -0.29 21.05
N ALA A 188 8.47 -0.33 20.21
CA ALA A 188 9.61 0.58 20.27
C ALA A 188 9.27 2.01 19.80
N HIS A 189 8.36 2.12 18.82
CA HIS A 189 7.91 3.40 18.26
C HIS A 189 6.38 3.40 18.22
N PRO A 190 5.73 3.76 19.34
CA PRO A 190 4.27 3.79 19.40
C PRO A 190 3.67 4.81 18.45
N LEU A 191 2.63 4.42 17.74
CA LEU A 191 1.84 5.30 16.88
C LEU A 191 0.83 6.08 17.73
N SER A 192 0.84 7.41 17.62
CA SER A 192 -0.13 8.25 18.35
C SER A 192 -1.53 8.20 17.73
N ASP A 193 -2.58 8.42 18.53
CA ASP A 193 -3.97 8.41 18.02
C ASP A 193 -4.24 9.42 16.89
N PRO A 194 -3.74 10.67 16.94
CA PRO A 194 -3.87 11.58 15.80
C PRO A 194 -3.13 11.10 14.55
N ALA A 195 -1.93 10.54 14.71
CA ALA A 195 -1.13 10.02 13.60
C ALA A 195 -1.81 8.81 12.93
N ALA A 196 -2.30 7.86 13.72
CA ALA A 196 -3.03 6.69 13.23
C ALA A 196 -4.27 7.09 12.42
N ARG A 197 -5.10 7.99 12.95
CA ARG A 197 -6.28 8.51 12.25
C ARG A 197 -5.88 9.27 10.98
N SER A 198 -4.80 10.05 11.01
CA SER A 198 -4.31 10.77 9.82
C SER A 198 -3.83 9.82 8.72
N LEU A 199 -3.10 8.76 9.05
CA LEU A 199 -2.68 7.74 8.09
C LEU A 199 -3.88 7.05 7.45
N LEU A 200 -4.86 6.66 8.27
CA LEU A 200 -6.07 5.99 7.80
C LEU A 200 -6.93 6.88 6.90
N ARG A 201 -7.07 8.17 7.22
CA ARG A 201 -7.75 9.15 6.36
C ARG A 201 -7.02 9.34 5.03
N ASP A 202 -5.70 9.46 5.04
CA ASP A 202 -4.94 9.61 3.78
C ASP A 202 -5.09 8.36 2.90
N LEU A 203 -4.95 7.17 3.49
CA LEU A 203 -5.16 5.90 2.79
C LEU A 203 -6.56 5.81 2.20
N ALA A 204 -7.60 6.05 3.02
CA ALA A 204 -8.99 5.95 2.60
C ALA A 204 -9.31 6.94 1.48
N ARG A 205 -8.92 8.21 1.63
CA ARG A 205 -9.13 9.26 0.63
C ARG A 205 -8.48 8.91 -0.72
N ARG A 206 -7.22 8.46 -0.71
CA ARG A 206 -6.51 8.05 -1.93
C ARG A 206 -7.16 6.84 -2.58
N SER A 207 -7.55 5.86 -1.78
CA SER A 207 -8.17 4.61 -2.23
C SER A 207 -9.56 4.86 -2.83
N LEU A 208 -10.38 5.70 -2.20
CA LEU A 208 -11.69 6.11 -2.70
C LEU A 208 -11.57 6.82 -4.05
N ALA A 209 -10.75 7.87 -4.13
CA ALA A 209 -10.54 8.61 -5.39
C ALA A 209 -10.02 7.71 -6.52
N ALA A 210 -9.11 6.79 -6.20
CA ALA A 210 -8.54 5.87 -7.17
C ALA A 210 -9.49 4.72 -7.55
N THR A 211 -10.48 4.42 -6.70
CA THR A 211 -11.55 3.46 -6.95
C THR A 211 -12.63 4.06 -7.83
N GLU A 212 -13.01 5.32 -7.60
CA GLU A 212 -13.96 6.06 -8.45
C GLU A 212 -13.49 6.22 -9.90
N ALA A 213 -12.16 6.23 -10.11
CA ALA A 213 -11.55 6.28 -11.43
C ALA A 213 -11.44 4.91 -12.12
N LEU A 214 -11.83 3.81 -11.46
CA LEU A 214 -11.84 2.48 -12.09
C LEU A 214 -12.94 2.40 -13.15
N PRO A 215 -12.74 1.63 -14.24
CA PRO A 215 -13.81 1.32 -15.17
C PRO A 215 -14.98 0.65 -14.44
N ASP A 216 -16.21 0.95 -14.86
CA ASP A 216 -17.38 0.26 -14.32
C ASP A 216 -17.25 -1.26 -14.58
N PRO A 217 -17.24 -2.10 -13.52
CA PRO A 217 -17.13 -3.56 -13.66
C PRO A 217 -18.23 -4.15 -14.55
N ALA A 218 -19.40 -3.50 -14.63
CA ALA A 218 -20.50 -3.95 -15.48
C ALA A 218 -20.22 -3.72 -16.98
N LEU A 219 -19.36 -2.76 -17.32
CA LEU A 219 -18.99 -2.42 -18.70
C LEU A 219 -17.80 -3.22 -19.22
N THR A 220 -16.93 -3.72 -18.34
CA THR A 220 -15.79 -4.57 -18.69
C THR A 220 -16.12 -6.06 -18.80
N ALA A 221 -17.30 -6.49 -18.33
CA ALA A 221 -17.76 -7.88 -18.37
C ALA A 221 -18.43 -8.30 -19.71
N SER A 222 -18.37 -7.47 -20.76
CA SER A 222 -18.82 -7.86 -22.10
C SER A 222 -17.68 -8.56 -22.89
N PRO A 223 -17.95 -9.68 -23.55
CA PRO A 223 -16.95 -10.56 -24.17
C PRO A 223 -16.25 -9.97 -25.40
#